data_AF-A0A8H4AJ30-F1
#
_entry.id   AF-A0A8H4AJ30-F1
#
_cell.length_a   1.000
_cell.length_b   1.000
_cell.length_c   1.000
_cell.angle_alpha   90.00
_cell.angle_beta   90.00
_cell.angle_gamma   90.00
#
_symmetry.space_group_name_H-M   'P 1'
#
loop_
_entity.id
_entity.type
_entity.pdbx_description
1 polymer ?
#
loop_
_entity_poly.entity_id
_entity_poly.type
_entity_poly.pdbx_seq_one_letter_code
_entity_poly.pdbx_strand_id
1 'polypeptide(L)'
;MVSKLFMGDMPELMENILNNLKNDHNSLYSCALVSRHWCKMSIPILWQNPFSYNQKSLFISEYFSSLDEDEIYILKKYGMSLKISRKLFNYAKFLKNLDLLSLEIKAKKWTNLNLVEPISSITYFDALVNVVMNLLLKLLVESGAVLHTLVLSFSKTFEFKPEIFYSIGRNELFLSRLQHLSLELTPEFNIENVTIFLKVLAKNITTISSLKLEIDSDNEPRLFHSLFHAIIRIIKSQEQLKWFSLDGDDHPTEFYGIISALECQKNSLQEVIIINCGYNKEFEVLRDCTNLETLRILDCSSKLLNLLDCKISTLEVVDCTIDMQTIPLILEKSGLLLQRLSFEPENSDDIHEELFFLEAFKSFCPNITYLNISNVGVFTQLFEIIGNLLKLQFLSLWCFIDDIPEQELNIQVMKFAEILPLTLQYLDLGYNAWIEPHIDILLNHCNVPLKKLLIYRLNDEKHTRALIKFCIRNKNLNYVGVYKSSDLDENFKKEVEAHATNVALVPRARIVVNC
;
A
#
# COMPACT_ATOMS: atom_id res chain seq x y z
N MET A 1 -18.71 48.63 21.13
CA MET A 1 -19.07 47.27 21.58
C MET A 1 -19.96 46.66 20.50
N VAL A 2 -19.93 45.34 20.31
CA VAL A 2 -20.30 44.57 19.09
C VAL A 2 -19.13 44.57 18.10
N SER A 3 -18.24 43.58 18.06
CA SER A 3 -18.47 42.17 17.76
C SER A 3 -17.65 41.21 18.65
N LYS A 4 -18.20 40.84 19.82
CA LYS A 4 -18.00 39.50 20.40
C LYS A 4 -19.24 38.69 20.04
N LEU A 5 -19.46 38.49 18.73
CA LEU A 5 -20.40 37.49 18.26
C LEU A 5 -19.63 36.18 18.29
N PHE A 6 -20.14 35.24 19.08
CA PHE A 6 -19.74 33.84 19.17
C PHE A 6 -19.37 33.27 17.79
N MET A 7 -18.10 33.35 17.39
CA MET A 7 -17.51 32.24 16.64
C MET A 7 -17.43 31.13 17.68
N GLY A 8 -18.36 30.19 17.61
CA GLY A 8 -18.16 28.91 18.28
C GLY A 8 -16.88 28.33 17.70
N ASP A 9 -15.76 28.53 18.41
CA ASP A 9 -14.59 27.70 18.26
C ASP A 9 -15.10 26.28 18.50
N MET A 10 -15.33 25.54 17.41
CA MET A 10 -15.61 24.11 17.42
C MET A 10 -14.33 23.44 16.90
N PRO A 11 -13.26 23.40 17.71
CA PRO A 11 -11.95 22.95 17.26
C PRO A 11 -12.04 21.50 16.79
N GLU A 12 -12.94 20.71 17.36
CA GLU A 12 -13.24 19.32 16.98
C GLU A 12 -13.73 19.21 15.53
N LEU A 13 -14.64 20.09 15.09
CA LEU A 13 -15.12 20.09 13.70
C LEU A 13 -14.01 20.50 12.75
N MET A 14 -13.21 21.49 13.15
CA MET A 14 -12.10 21.98 12.34
C MET A 14 -10.95 20.97 12.23
N GLU A 15 -10.63 20.29 13.32
CA GLU A 15 -9.67 19.19 13.35
C GLU A 15 -10.14 18.05 12.43
N ASN A 16 -11.43 17.69 12.48
CA ASN A 16 -12.01 16.72 11.56
C ASN A 16 -11.88 17.17 10.10
N ILE A 17 -12.20 18.44 9.79
CA ILE A 17 -12.05 18.97 8.42
C ILE A 17 -10.59 18.88 7.96
N LEU A 18 -9.64 19.36 8.77
CA LEU A 18 -8.23 19.37 8.39
C LEU A 18 -7.62 17.96 8.30
N ASN A 19 -8.04 17.04 9.18
CA ASN A 19 -7.60 15.65 9.13
C ASN A 19 -8.09 14.93 7.87
N ASN A 20 -9.26 15.30 7.33
CA ASN A 20 -9.72 14.82 6.02
C ASN A 20 -8.86 15.36 4.87
N LEU A 21 -8.14 16.47 5.07
CA LEU A 21 -7.23 17.07 4.10
C LEU A 21 -5.77 16.62 4.29
N LYS A 22 -5.46 15.69 5.21
CA LYS A 22 -4.06 15.27 5.52
C LYS A 22 -3.24 14.85 4.31
N ASN A 23 -3.90 14.32 3.27
CA ASN A 23 -3.25 13.89 2.03
C ASN A 23 -3.22 14.99 0.94
N ASP A 24 -3.99 16.07 1.11
CA ASP A 24 -4.01 17.23 0.21
C ASP A 24 -3.23 18.40 0.83
N HIS A 25 -1.93 18.40 0.57
CA HIS A 25 -0.99 19.39 1.11
C HIS A 25 -1.28 20.81 0.63
N ASN A 26 -1.77 20.98 -0.59
CA ASN A 26 -2.06 22.30 -1.15
C ASN A 26 -3.26 22.93 -0.46
N SER A 27 -4.31 22.14 -0.23
CA SER A 27 -5.48 22.58 0.52
C SER A 27 -5.14 22.88 1.98
N LEU A 28 -4.34 22.02 2.64
CA LEU A 28 -3.87 22.29 4.00
C LEU A 28 -2.99 23.53 4.10
N TYR A 29 -2.11 23.76 3.14
CA TYR A 29 -1.29 24.98 3.09
C TYR A 29 -2.17 26.22 2.92
N SER A 30 -3.17 26.16 2.04
CA SER A 30 -4.15 27.23 1.86
C SER A 30 -4.92 27.51 3.15
N CYS A 31 -5.33 26.46 3.87
CA CYS A 31 -5.95 26.56 5.19
C CYS A 31 -5.04 27.31 6.19
N ALA A 32 -3.74 27.00 6.21
CA ALA A 32 -2.80 27.65 7.11
C ALA A 32 -2.68 29.18 6.90
N LEU A 33 -3.08 29.69 5.73
CA LEU A 33 -3.03 31.12 5.38
C LEU A 33 -4.32 31.88 5.73
N VAL A 34 -5.42 31.19 6.08
CA VAL A 34 -6.72 31.82 6.31
C VAL A 34 -6.71 32.75 7.54
N SER A 35 -6.21 32.25 8.67
CA SER A 35 -6.13 33.01 9.92
C SER A 35 -5.12 32.40 10.88
N ARG A 36 -4.78 33.11 11.96
CA ARG A 36 -3.86 32.59 13.00
C ARG A 36 -4.35 31.28 13.63
N HIS A 37 -5.66 31.12 13.80
CA HIS A 37 -6.24 29.90 14.37
C HIS A 37 -6.08 28.72 13.41
N TRP A 38 -6.43 28.92 12.14
CA TRP A 38 -6.25 27.93 11.08
C TRP A 38 -4.78 27.55 10.89
N CYS A 39 -3.89 28.52 10.87
CA CYS A 39 -2.44 28.30 10.85
C CYS A 39 -1.98 27.36 11.97
N LYS A 40 -2.40 27.61 13.22
CA LYS A 40 -2.01 26.80 14.38
C LYS A 40 -2.50 25.35 14.32
N MET A 41 -3.60 25.07 13.63
CA MET A 41 -4.14 23.71 13.49
C MET A 41 -3.60 23.00 12.25
N SER A 42 -3.45 23.71 11.13
CA SER A 42 -2.97 23.13 9.87
C SER A 42 -1.47 22.83 9.87
N ILE A 43 -0.64 23.67 10.52
CA ILE A 43 0.83 23.48 10.54
C ILE A 43 1.25 22.16 11.20
N PRO A 44 0.73 21.76 12.37
CA PRO A 44 1.03 20.46 12.96
C PRO A 44 0.70 19.28 12.05
N ILE A 45 -0.35 19.37 11.23
CA ILE A 45 -0.78 18.32 10.30
C ILE A 45 0.14 18.29 9.07
N LEU A 46 0.44 19.46 8.48
CA LEU A 46 1.35 19.61 7.34
C LEU A 46 2.75 19.07 7.62
N TRP A 47 3.24 19.22 8.84
CA TRP A 47 4.60 18.84 9.22
C TRP A 47 4.72 17.42 9.81
N GLN A 48 3.67 16.59 9.70
CA GLN A 48 3.71 15.19 10.13
C GLN A 48 4.58 14.30 9.23
N ASN A 49 4.63 14.59 7.93
CA ASN A 49 5.44 13.85 6.95
C ASN A 49 6.05 14.79 5.88
N PRO A 50 6.95 15.71 6.24
CA PRO A 50 7.41 16.75 5.34
C PRO A 50 8.35 16.25 4.24
N PHE A 51 8.91 15.04 4.38
CA PHE A 51 9.92 14.50 3.45
C PHE A 51 9.31 13.71 2.28
N SER A 52 8.09 13.18 2.41
CA SER A 52 7.44 12.33 1.39
C SER A 52 6.95 13.09 0.16
N TYR A 53 6.78 14.41 0.23
CA TYR A 53 6.14 15.20 -0.83
C TYR A 53 7.13 15.85 -1.78
N ASN A 54 6.74 16.03 -3.05
CA ASN A 54 7.54 16.72 -4.08
C ASN A 54 7.60 18.26 -3.90
N GLN A 55 7.59 18.76 -2.66
CA GLN A 55 7.79 20.17 -2.37
C GLN A 55 9.27 20.56 -2.55
N LYS A 56 9.53 21.86 -2.83
CA LYS A 56 10.87 22.44 -2.85
C LYS A 56 11.58 22.13 -1.53
N SER A 57 12.78 21.56 -1.57
CA SER A 57 13.56 21.13 -0.39
C SER A 57 14.02 22.29 0.52
N LEU A 58 13.70 23.55 0.17
CA LEU A 58 14.03 24.74 0.95
C LEU A 58 13.45 24.73 2.37
N PHE A 59 12.40 23.95 2.64
CA PHE A 59 11.84 23.78 3.98
C PHE A 59 12.84 23.19 5.00
N ILE A 60 13.89 22.50 4.54
CA ILE A 60 14.98 22.03 5.42
C ILE A 60 15.63 23.19 6.19
N SER A 61 15.68 24.39 5.59
CA SER A 61 16.19 25.60 6.24
C SER A 61 15.39 25.99 7.49
N GLU A 62 14.11 25.59 7.57
CA GLU A 62 13.25 25.82 8.74
C GLU A 62 13.62 24.92 9.93
N TYR A 63 14.21 23.75 9.67
CA TYR A 63 14.83 22.96 10.74
C TYR A 63 16.09 23.64 11.22
N PHE A 64 16.95 24.05 10.28
CA PHE A 64 18.25 24.62 10.60
C PHE A 64 18.24 25.98 11.27
N SER A 65 17.11 26.67 11.32
CA SER A 65 16.98 27.89 12.12
C SER A 65 17.01 27.66 13.64
N SER A 66 17.14 26.40 14.11
CA SER A 66 17.46 26.09 15.53
C SER A 66 18.86 25.52 15.74
N LEU A 67 19.71 25.51 14.72
CA LEU A 67 21.12 25.17 14.92
C LEU A 67 21.82 26.21 15.80
N ASP A 68 22.79 25.76 16.58
CA ASP A 68 23.67 26.66 17.33
C ASP A 68 24.74 27.32 16.43
N GLU A 69 25.52 28.25 16.99
CA GLU A 69 26.55 28.97 16.22
C GLU A 69 27.64 28.04 15.66
N ASP A 70 27.97 26.97 16.38
CA ASP A 70 29.00 26.01 15.99
C ASP A 70 28.52 25.14 14.82
N GLU A 71 27.29 24.65 14.87
CA GLU A 71 26.64 23.89 13.80
C GLU A 71 26.45 24.72 12.53
N ILE A 72 26.06 26.00 12.67
CA ILE A 72 26.00 26.96 11.56
C ILE A 72 27.39 27.18 10.97
N TYR A 73 28.42 27.30 11.82
CA TYR A 73 29.80 27.47 11.38
C TYR A 73 30.30 26.26 10.59
N ILE A 74 29.98 25.03 11.03
CA ILE A 74 30.30 23.80 10.31
C ILE A 74 29.72 23.86 8.89
N LEU A 75 28.43 24.14 8.73
CA LEU A 75 27.80 24.20 7.42
C LEU A 75 28.44 25.29 6.53
N LYS A 76 28.71 26.47 7.07
CA LYS A 76 29.40 27.55 6.33
C LYS A 76 30.81 27.15 5.88
N LYS A 77 31.56 26.40 6.70
CA LYS A 77 32.90 25.89 6.36
C LYS A 77 32.86 24.97 5.14
N TYR A 78 31.77 24.24 4.95
CA TYR A 78 31.52 23.40 3.76
C TYR A 78 30.94 24.18 2.57
N GLY A 79 30.97 25.52 2.58
CA GLY A 79 30.54 26.34 1.46
C GLY A 79 29.02 26.50 1.33
N MET A 80 28.28 26.32 2.43
CA MET A 80 26.82 26.45 2.45
C MET A 80 26.36 27.88 2.75
N SER A 81 25.48 28.40 1.90
CA SER A 81 24.78 29.68 2.11
C SER A 81 23.49 29.45 2.87
N LEU A 82 23.48 29.80 4.15
CA LEU A 82 22.31 29.66 5.02
C LEU A 82 21.55 30.98 5.15
N LYS A 83 20.34 31.05 4.59
CA LYS A 83 19.39 32.13 4.88
C LYS A 83 18.49 31.72 6.05
N ILE A 84 18.98 31.95 7.26
CA ILE A 84 18.25 31.62 8.49
C ILE A 84 17.25 32.73 8.80
N SER A 85 15.97 32.37 8.92
CA SER A 85 14.89 33.27 9.35
C SER A 85 14.36 32.87 10.74
N ARG A 86 13.69 33.80 11.44
CA ARG A 86 13.14 33.55 12.78
C ARG A 86 11.95 32.57 12.72
N LYS A 87 11.93 31.60 13.65
CA LYS A 87 10.87 30.57 13.73
C LYS A 87 9.53 31.13 14.22
N LEU A 88 8.46 30.80 13.50
CA LEU A 88 7.09 30.93 13.98
C LEU A 88 6.64 29.72 14.81
N PHE A 89 7.19 28.53 14.51
CA PHE A 89 6.88 27.25 15.17
C PHE A 89 8.14 26.38 15.35
N ASN A 90 8.10 25.43 16.28
CA ASN A 90 9.07 24.33 16.34
C ASN A 90 8.59 23.19 15.42
N TYR A 91 8.86 23.33 14.12
CA TYR A 91 8.37 22.40 13.10
C TYR A 91 8.82 20.95 13.30
N ALA A 92 10.04 20.73 13.81
CA ALA A 92 10.59 19.39 14.07
C ALA A 92 9.72 18.58 15.03
N LYS A 93 9.14 19.24 16.04
CA LYS A 93 8.26 18.62 17.04
C LYS A 93 7.01 17.96 16.44
N PHE A 94 6.57 18.39 15.26
CA PHE A 94 5.38 17.85 14.61
C PHE A 94 5.63 16.59 13.79
N LEU A 95 6.90 16.19 13.61
CA LEU A 95 7.26 15.02 12.82
C LEU A 95 6.61 13.75 13.40
N LYS A 96 5.91 13.00 12.55
CA LYS A 96 5.29 11.70 12.87
C LYS A 96 5.81 10.56 12.00
N ASN A 97 6.21 10.84 10.77
CA ASN A 97 6.70 9.85 9.81
C ASN A 97 8.11 10.23 9.40
N LEU A 98 9.05 9.29 9.57
CA LEU A 98 10.43 9.46 9.16
C LEU A 98 10.82 8.36 8.20
N ASP A 99 11.04 8.73 6.95
CA ASP A 99 11.64 7.87 5.92
C ASP A 99 13.03 8.41 5.61
N LEU A 100 14.05 7.59 5.88
CA LEU A 100 15.44 7.99 5.74
C LEU A 100 15.90 8.14 4.28
N LEU A 101 15.29 7.41 3.34
CA LEU A 101 15.60 7.51 1.91
C LEU A 101 15.01 8.82 1.37
N SER A 102 13.77 9.11 1.73
CA SER A 102 13.13 10.39 1.45
C SER A 102 13.93 11.55 2.05
N LEU A 103 14.37 11.42 3.31
CA LEU A 103 15.20 12.43 3.97
C LEU A 103 16.52 12.63 3.21
N GLU A 104 17.20 11.56 2.81
CA GLU A 104 18.45 11.61 2.04
C GLU A 104 18.27 12.32 0.70
N ILE A 105 17.22 11.97 -0.06
CA ILE A 105 16.89 12.63 -1.33
C ILE A 105 16.64 14.13 -1.12
N LYS A 106 15.93 14.51 -0.04
CA LYS A 106 15.67 15.93 0.28
C LYS A 106 16.95 16.65 0.72
N ALA A 107 17.80 16.02 1.50
CA ALA A 107 19.09 16.54 1.91
C ALA A 107 19.98 16.79 0.68
N LYS A 108 20.12 15.82 -0.23
CA LYS A 108 20.84 15.97 -1.51
C LYS A 108 20.33 17.20 -2.30
N LYS A 109 19.02 17.31 -2.50
CA LYS A 109 18.41 18.45 -3.20
C LYS A 109 18.69 19.78 -2.49
N TRP A 110 18.53 19.84 -1.18
CA TRP A 110 18.77 21.07 -0.41
C TRP A 110 20.26 21.47 -0.41
N THR A 111 21.18 20.51 -0.25
CA THR A 111 22.61 20.74 -0.36
C THR A 111 22.94 21.38 -1.70
N ASN A 112 22.50 20.77 -2.81
CA ASN A 112 22.77 21.29 -4.15
C ASN A 112 22.24 22.73 -4.36
N LEU A 113 21.09 23.08 -3.78
CA LEU A 113 20.50 24.42 -3.92
C LEU A 113 21.17 25.51 -3.08
N ASN A 114 21.90 25.14 -2.01
CA ASN A 114 22.47 26.09 -1.04
C ASN A 114 24.00 26.14 -1.07
N LEU A 115 24.63 25.41 -1.98
CA LEU A 115 26.07 25.54 -2.24
C LEU A 115 26.39 26.90 -2.87
N VAL A 116 27.46 27.54 -2.37
CA VAL A 116 27.99 28.78 -2.97
C VAL A 116 28.60 28.51 -4.34
N GLU A 117 29.27 27.36 -4.51
CA GLU A 117 29.85 26.90 -5.77
C GLU A 117 29.49 25.43 -6.02
N PRO A 118 29.23 25.02 -7.27
CA PRO A 118 28.94 23.63 -7.60
C PRO A 118 30.12 22.70 -7.25
N ILE A 119 29.83 21.59 -6.58
CA ILE A 119 30.81 20.55 -6.30
C ILE A 119 30.82 19.55 -7.46
N SER A 120 31.97 19.34 -8.10
CA SER A 120 32.14 18.32 -9.15
C SER A 120 32.46 16.92 -8.63
N SER A 121 33.02 16.81 -7.43
CA SER A 121 33.35 15.53 -6.78
C SER A 121 32.13 14.92 -6.11
N ILE A 122 31.67 13.78 -6.62
CA ILE A 122 30.55 13.01 -6.04
C ILE A 122 30.86 12.64 -4.58
N THR A 123 32.07 12.14 -4.29
CA THR A 123 32.48 11.74 -2.93
C THR A 123 32.43 12.89 -1.93
N TYR A 124 32.89 14.08 -2.33
CA TYR A 124 32.83 15.25 -1.44
C TYR A 124 31.39 15.73 -1.24
N PHE A 125 30.56 15.66 -2.28
CA PHE A 125 29.13 15.98 -2.18
C PHE A 125 28.40 15.03 -1.24
N ASP A 126 28.65 13.72 -1.34
CA ASP A 126 28.05 12.72 -0.45
C ASP A 126 28.49 12.92 1.00
N ALA A 127 29.77 13.23 1.25
CA ALA A 127 30.25 13.57 2.60
C ALA A 127 29.52 14.79 3.19
N LEU A 128 29.26 15.82 2.37
CA LEU A 128 28.50 16.98 2.80
C LEU A 128 27.03 16.63 3.08
N VAL A 129 26.41 15.81 2.23
CA VAL A 129 25.06 15.29 2.45
C VAL A 129 24.98 14.52 3.77
N ASN A 130 25.99 13.71 4.10
CA ASN A 130 26.07 13.00 5.38
C ASN A 130 26.11 13.97 6.56
N VAL A 131 26.84 15.08 6.47
CA VAL A 131 26.85 16.13 7.51
C VAL A 131 25.46 16.72 7.70
N VAL A 132 24.79 17.10 6.60
CA VAL A 132 23.43 17.67 6.60
C VAL A 132 22.43 16.69 7.20
N MET A 133 22.49 15.42 6.79
CA MET A 133 21.63 14.34 7.27
C MET A 133 21.77 14.12 8.78
N ASN A 134 23.01 14.02 9.28
CA ASN A 134 23.25 13.81 10.71
C ASN A 134 22.77 15.00 11.55
N LEU A 135 22.97 16.24 11.08
CA LEU A 135 22.43 17.44 11.76
C LEU A 135 20.91 17.42 11.81
N LEU A 136 20.24 17.05 10.70
CA LEU A 136 18.79 16.91 10.67
C LEU A 136 18.31 15.84 11.65
N LEU A 137 18.91 14.66 11.64
CA LEU A 137 18.54 13.57 12.54
C LEU A 137 18.68 13.98 14.00
N LYS A 138 19.79 14.65 14.36
CA LYS A 138 20.00 15.18 15.72
C LYS A 138 18.88 16.13 16.11
N LEU A 139 18.58 17.12 15.28
CA LEU A 139 17.51 18.09 15.52
C LEU A 139 16.14 17.42 15.67
N LEU A 140 15.82 16.45 14.82
CA LEU A 140 14.55 15.74 14.86
C LEU A 140 14.40 14.95 16.16
N VAL A 141 15.43 14.19 16.53
CA VAL A 141 15.46 13.43 17.78
C VAL A 141 15.34 14.36 19.00
N GLU A 142 16.01 15.50 19.00
CA GLU A 142 16.04 16.42 20.15
C GLU A 142 14.83 17.37 20.21
N SER A 143 14.00 17.42 19.16
CA SER A 143 12.89 18.38 19.05
C SER A 143 11.69 18.14 19.99
N GLY A 144 11.62 16.97 20.63
CA GLY A 144 10.44 16.49 21.34
C GLY A 144 9.34 15.92 20.42
N ALA A 145 9.70 15.57 19.17
CA ALA A 145 8.85 14.78 18.29
C ALA A 145 8.56 13.39 18.88
N VAL A 146 7.47 12.79 18.42
CA VAL A 146 7.06 11.43 18.80
C VAL A 146 6.61 10.73 17.52
N LEU A 147 7.44 9.81 17.02
CA LEU A 147 7.22 9.10 15.76
C LEU A 147 6.10 8.05 15.88
N HIS A 148 5.39 7.87 14.77
CA HIS A 148 4.45 6.76 14.55
C HIS A 148 4.94 5.81 13.45
N THR A 149 5.68 6.34 12.47
CA THR A 149 6.22 5.55 11.34
C THR A 149 7.71 5.81 11.17
N LEU A 150 8.47 4.74 10.96
CA LEU A 150 9.90 4.77 10.66
C LEU A 150 10.20 3.82 9.51
N VAL A 151 10.82 4.34 8.45
CA VAL A 151 11.37 3.56 7.33
C VAL A 151 12.88 3.69 7.36
N LEU A 152 13.55 2.56 7.61
CA LEU A 152 15.01 2.46 7.61
C LEU A 152 15.48 1.93 6.25
N SER A 153 15.59 2.84 5.29
CA SER A 153 16.17 2.66 3.96
C SER A 153 17.05 3.87 3.68
N PHE A 154 18.31 3.68 3.33
CA PHE A 154 19.27 4.78 3.07
C PHE A 154 20.54 4.23 2.44
N SER A 155 21.13 5.00 1.52
CA SER A 155 22.24 4.53 0.70
C SER A 155 23.44 4.06 1.51
N LYS A 156 24.24 3.14 0.94
CA LYS A 156 25.50 2.64 1.51
C LYS A 156 26.48 3.74 1.88
N THR A 157 26.41 4.89 1.21
CA THR A 157 27.33 6.01 1.47
C THR A 157 26.95 6.80 2.70
N PHE A 158 25.73 6.66 3.23
CA PHE A 158 25.31 7.35 4.45
C PHE A 158 25.84 6.64 5.70
N GLU A 159 26.48 7.43 6.57
CA GLU A 159 26.96 6.99 7.87
C GLU A 159 26.36 7.81 9.01
N PHE A 160 25.76 7.11 9.99
CA PHE A 160 25.33 7.75 11.23
C PHE A 160 26.53 8.11 12.09
N LYS A 161 26.54 9.33 12.59
CA LYS A 161 27.45 9.70 13.68
C LYS A 161 27.04 8.99 14.97
N PRO A 162 28.01 8.51 15.78
CA PRO A 162 27.72 7.84 17.05
C PRO A 162 26.80 8.61 18.00
N GLU A 163 26.87 9.95 17.97
CA GLU A 163 26.03 10.85 18.77
C GLU A 163 24.53 10.66 18.51
N ILE A 164 24.13 10.30 17.28
CA ILE A 164 22.71 10.08 16.93
C ILE A 164 22.16 8.87 17.68
N PHE A 165 22.92 7.76 17.71
CA PHE A 165 22.52 6.56 18.46
C PHE A 165 22.40 6.83 19.96
N TYR A 166 23.29 7.69 20.50
CA TYR A 166 23.19 8.12 21.89
C TYR A 166 21.94 8.97 22.15
N SER A 167 21.64 9.94 21.28
CA SER A 167 20.44 10.79 21.42
C SER A 167 19.16 9.98 21.30
N ILE A 168 19.08 9.03 20.36
CA ILE A 168 17.93 8.12 20.23
C ILE A 168 17.79 7.24 21.48
N GLY A 169 18.90 6.66 21.95
CA GLY A 169 18.89 5.79 23.13
C GLY A 169 18.51 6.50 24.44
N ARG A 170 18.73 7.82 24.53
CA ARG A 170 18.36 8.64 25.68
C ARG A 170 16.96 9.24 25.57
N ASN A 171 16.48 9.52 24.36
CA ASN A 171 15.16 10.10 24.14
C ASN A 171 14.10 9.00 23.96
N GLU A 172 13.62 8.48 25.09
CA GLU A 172 12.57 7.46 25.11
C GLU A 172 11.26 7.93 24.47
N LEU A 173 10.97 9.24 24.50
CA LEU A 173 9.73 9.79 23.92
C LEU A 173 9.71 9.68 22.40
N PHE A 174 10.86 9.83 21.73
CA PHE A 174 10.94 9.91 20.27
C PHE A 174 10.34 8.68 19.57
N LEU A 175 10.54 7.50 20.15
CA LEU A 175 10.08 6.21 19.61
C LEU A 175 8.93 5.59 20.42
N SER A 176 8.48 6.23 21.50
CA SER A 176 7.48 5.70 22.45
C SER A 176 6.10 5.36 21.86
N ARG A 177 5.78 5.86 20.66
CA ARG A 177 4.50 5.59 19.97
C ARG A 177 4.72 5.06 18.56
N LEU A 178 5.90 4.52 18.28
CA LEU A 178 6.19 3.97 16.97
C LEU A 178 5.33 2.72 16.73
N GLN A 179 4.49 2.76 15.70
CA GLN A 179 3.52 1.72 15.35
C GLN A 179 3.91 0.98 14.07
N HIS A 180 4.55 1.68 13.13
CA HIS A 180 4.92 1.15 11.83
C HIS A 180 6.43 1.20 11.65
N LEU A 181 7.04 0.04 11.42
CA LEU A 181 8.46 -0.10 11.11
C LEU A 181 8.61 -0.78 9.74
N SER A 182 9.37 -0.17 8.85
CA SER A 182 9.75 -0.77 7.57
C SER A 182 11.28 -0.83 7.47
N LEU A 183 11.81 -2.00 7.13
CA LEU A 183 13.23 -2.25 6.96
C LEU A 183 13.52 -2.74 5.55
N GLU A 184 14.43 -2.07 4.85
CA GLU A 184 14.92 -2.49 3.53
C GLU A 184 16.36 -2.97 3.70
N LEU A 185 16.61 -4.25 3.44
CA LEU A 185 17.86 -4.95 3.77
C LEU A 185 18.59 -5.42 2.50
N THR A 186 18.88 -4.49 1.61
CA THR A 186 19.61 -4.74 0.35
C THR A 186 21.12 -4.49 0.51
N PRO A 187 21.99 -5.10 -0.33
CA PRO A 187 23.44 -4.86 -0.36
C PRO A 187 23.81 -3.41 -0.64
N GLU A 188 22.88 -2.65 -1.21
CA GLU A 188 23.00 -1.21 -1.50
C GLU A 188 22.88 -0.33 -0.25
N PHE A 189 22.59 -0.90 0.91
CA PHE A 189 22.46 -0.18 2.18
C PHE A 189 23.55 -0.52 3.19
N ASN A 190 23.76 0.39 4.13
CA ASN A 190 24.74 0.20 5.20
C ASN A 190 24.15 -0.63 6.34
N ILE A 191 24.23 -1.96 6.19
CA ILE A 191 23.68 -2.96 7.12
C ILE A 191 24.24 -2.84 8.54
N GLU A 192 25.50 -2.43 8.70
CA GLU A 192 26.11 -2.23 10.02
C GLU A 192 25.39 -1.12 10.80
N ASN A 193 25.15 0.02 10.15
CA ASN A 193 24.40 1.12 10.73
C ASN A 193 22.96 0.75 11.04
N VAL A 194 22.28 0.03 10.14
CA VAL A 194 20.94 -0.51 10.41
C VAL A 194 20.98 -1.41 11.65
N THR A 195 21.96 -2.31 11.74
CA THR A 195 22.11 -3.22 12.89
C THR A 195 22.29 -2.47 14.20
N ILE A 196 23.14 -1.43 14.24
CA ILE A 196 23.34 -0.60 15.43
C ILE A 196 22.03 0.12 15.78
N PHE A 197 21.34 0.69 14.80
CA PHE A 197 20.06 1.36 14.99
C PHE A 197 19.02 0.42 15.60
N LEU A 198 18.86 -0.78 15.04
CA LEU A 198 17.92 -1.79 15.53
C LEU A 198 18.27 -2.25 16.95
N LYS A 199 19.56 -2.35 17.31
CA LYS A 199 19.98 -2.66 18.68
C LYS A 199 19.57 -1.57 19.68
N VAL A 200 19.60 -0.31 19.28
CA VAL A 200 19.11 0.81 20.10
C VAL A 200 17.58 0.74 20.22
N LEU A 201 16.90 0.54 19.10
CA LEU A 201 15.44 0.44 19.01
C LEU A 201 14.88 -0.70 19.88
N ALA A 202 15.50 -1.89 19.82
CA ALA A 202 15.07 -3.12 20.49
C ALA A 202 15.20 -3.09 22.04
N LYS A 203 15.70 -1.99 22.64
CA LYS A 203 15.82 -1.89 24.09
C LYS A 203 14.47 -1.68 24.78
N ASN A 204 13.64 -0.80 24.25
CA ASN A 204 12.47 -0.27 24.98
C ASN A 204 11.17 -0.22 24.15
N ILE A 205 11.17 -0.73 22.91
CA ILE A 205 9.98 -0.63 22.05
C ILE A 205 9.08 -1.85 22.15
N THR A 206 7.80 -1.62 22.47
CA THR A 206 6.77 -2.65 22.56
C THR A 206 5.52 -2.33 21.73
N THR A 207 5.52 -1.19 21.04
CA THR A 207 4.34 -0.56 20.43
C THR A 207 4.15 -0.84 18.94
N ILE A 208 5.08 -1.54 18.28
CA ILE A 208 5.00 -1.81 16.83
C ILE A 208 3.85 -2.76 16.57
N SER A 209 2.89 -2.29 15.76
CA SER A 209 1.73 -3.06 15.30
C SER A 209 1.87 -3.52 13.84
N SER A 210 2.73 -2.87 13.06
CA SER A 210 3.00 -3.23 11.66
C SER A 210 4.49 -3.28 11.38
N LEU A 211 4.95 -4.40 10.84
CA LEU A 211 6.36 -4.61 10.46
C LEU A 211 6.44 -5.03 8.98
N LYS A 212 7.14 -4.23 8.16
CA LYS A 212 7.53 -4.62 6.78
C LYS A 212 9.03 -4.93 6.77
N LEU A 213 9.40 -6.07 6.21
CA LEU A 213 10.77 -6.48 5.96
C LEU A 213 10.94 -6.74 4.46
N GLU A 214 12.03 -6.24 3.90
CA GLU A 214 12.45 -6.51 2.53
C GLU A 214 13.88 -7.02 2.61
N ILE A 215 14.10 -8.27 2.18
CA ILE A 215 15.33 -9.03 2.41
C ILE A 215 15.85 -9.54 1.08
N ASP A 216 17.09 -9.19 0.75
CA ASP A 216 17.78 -9.65 -0.45
C ASP A 216 18.65 -10.90 -0.13
N SER A 217 18.67 -11.86 -1.06
CA SER A 217 19.34 -13.16 -0.95
C SER A 217 20.87 -13.12 -1.13
N ASP A 218 21.44 -12.08 -1.76
CA ASP A 218 22.85 -12.01 -2.18
C ASP A 218 23.84 -11.59 -1.06
N ASN A 219 23.40 -11.73 0.19
CA ASN A 219 23.99 -11.05 1.32
C ASN A 219 25.01 -11.90 2.14
N GLU A 220 26.12 -11.29 2.57
CA GLU A 220 27.18 -11.98 3.32
C GLU A 220 26.71 -12.54 4.69
N PRO A 221 26.84 -13.85 4.98
CA PRO A 221 26.19 -14.50 6.14
C PRO A 221 26.54 -13.93 7.54
N ARG A 222 27.71 -13.30 7.72
CA ARG A 222 28.20 -12.91 9.06
C ARG A 222 27.62 -11.60 9.56
N LEU A 223 27.52 -10.57 8.72
CA LEU A 223 26.95 -9.27 9.09
C LEU A 223 25.45 -9.40 9.44
N PHE A 224 24.80 -10.34 8.77
CA PHE A 224 23.37 -10.58 8.89
C PHE A 224 22.97 -11.30 10.17
N HIS A 225 23.83 -12.10 10.80
CA HIS A 225 23.47 -12.76 12.07
C HIS A 225 23.09 -11.76 13.18
N SER A 226 23.89 -10.70 13.35
CA SER A 226 23.59 -9.68 14.36
C SER A 226 22.37 -8.83 14.00
N LEU A 227 22.11 -8.63 12.70
CA LEU A 227 20.95 -7.92 12.19
C LEU A 227 19.67 -8.72 12.47
N PHE A 228 19.63 -9.99 12.05
CA PHE A 228 18.50 -10.90 12.27
C PHE A 228 18.21 -11.08 13.75
N HIS A 229 19.24 -11.21 14.60
CA HIS A 229 19.04 -11.25 16.04
C HIS A 229 18.37 -9.98 16.58
N ALA A 230 18.71 -8.79 16.05
CA ALA A 230 18.05 -7.55 16.44
C ALA A 230 16.58 -7.51 15.98
N ILE A 231 16.29 -7.94 14.75
CA ILE A 231 14.92 -8.04 14.21
C ILE A 231 14.08 -9.03 15.02
N ILE A 232 14.60 -10.22 15.32
CA ILE A 232 13.93 -11.23 16.16
C ILE A 232 13.60 -10.65 17.53
N ARG A 233 14.54 -9.92 18.14
CA ARG A 233 14.30 -9.26 19.43
C ARG A 233 13.19 -8.21 19.34
N ILE A 234 13.14 -7.45 18.25
CA ILE A 234 12.03 -6.51 18.00
C ILE A 234 10.71 -7.28 17.93
N ILE A 235 10.59 -8.29 17.06
CA ILE A 235 9.35 -9.08 16.92
C ILE A 235 8.88 -9.64 18.27
N LYS A 236 9.80 -10.24 19.04
CA LYS A 236 9.45 -10.88 20.34
C LYS A 236 9.06 -9.89 21.44
N SER A 237 9.49 -8.63 21.35
CA SER A 237 9.20 -7.62 22.38
C SER A 237 7.90 -6.87 22.16
N GLN A 238 7.23 -7.03 21.01
CA GLN A 238 6.00 -6.30 20.73
C GLN A 238 4.82 -6.87 21.52
N GLU A 239 3.96 -5.98 22.03
CA GLU A 239 2.76 -6.36 22.78
C GLU A 239 1.64 -6.87 21.87
N GLN A 240 1.50 -6.28 20.67
CA GLN A 240 0.43 -6.58 19.71
C GLN A 240 0.91 -6.32 18.28
N LEU A 241 1.76 -7.18 17.74
CA LEU A 241 2.05 -7.15 16.29
C LEU A 241 0.84 -7.70 15.54
N LYS A 242 0.23 -6.88 14.68
CA LYS A 242 -1.01 -7.22 13.95
C LYS A 242 -0.78 -7.47 12.47
N TRP A 243 0.17 -6.75 11.88
CA TRP A 243 0.45 -6.82 10.46
C TRP A 243 1.92 -7.12 10.24
N PHE A 244 2.20 -8.11 9.39
CA PHE A 244 3.56 -8.48 9.01
C PHE A 244 3.65 -8.63 7.50
N SER A 245 4.67 -8.04 6.89
CA SER A 245 5.00 -8.23 5.48
C SER A 245 6.46 -8.58 5.34
N LEU A 246 6.71 -9.61 4.53
CA LEU A 246 8.04 -10.03 4.11
C LEU A 246 8.09 -10.04 2.59
N ASP A 247 9.06 -9.33 2.04
CA ASP A 247 9.44 -9.35 0.64
C ASP A 247 10.85 -9.93 0.51
N GLY A 248 11.00 -10.98 -0.28
CA GLY A 248 12.24 -11.72 -0.43
C GLY A 248 13.05 -11.40 -1.69
N ASP A 249 12.58 -10.54 -2.59
CA ASP A 249 13.20 -10.22 -3.89
C ASP A 249 13.61 -11.46 -4.73
N ASP A 250 14.78 -12.06 -4.48
CA ASP A 250 15.31 -13.24 -5.17
C ASP A 250 14.86 -14.59 -4.57
N HIS A 251 13.62 -14.68 -4.08
CA HIS A 251 13.03 -15.94 -3.62
C HIS A 251 13.85 -16.73 -2.57
N PRO A 252 14.35 -16.08 -1.50
CA PRO A 252 15.17 -16.71 -0.48
C PRO A 252 14.42 -17.85 0.19
N THR A 253 15.19 -18.87 0.57
CA THR A 253 14.68 -20.03 1.30
C THR A 253 15.17 -20.08 2.73
N GLU A 254 15.99 -19.12 3.19
CA GLU A 254 16.49 -19.04 4.57
C GLU A 254 16.08 -17.71 5.21
N PHE A 255 15.41 -17.76 6.37
CA PHE A 255 14.93 -16.57 7.09
C PHE A 255 15.51 -16.42 8.49
N TYR A 256 16.45 -17.30 8.86
CA TYR A 256 17.29 -17.22 10.04
C TYR A 256 16.53 -17.02 11.36
N GLY A 257 15.32 -17.58 11.48
CA GLY A 257 14.51 -17.48 12.70
C GLY A 257 13.63 -16.23 12.78
N ILE A 258 13.66 -15.33 11.78
CA ILE A 258 12.78 -14.15 11.75
C ILE A 258 11.32 -14.57 11.72
N ILE A 259 10.98 -15.49 10.82
CA ILE A 259 9.61 -15.95 10.65
C ILE A 259 9.20 -16.77 11.88
N SER A 260 10.08 -17.65 12.36
CA SER A 260 9.84 -18.40 13.60
C SER A 260 9.55 -17.51 14.81
N ALA A 261 10.10 -16.29 14.87
CA ALA A 261 9.85 -15.36 15.97
C ALA A 261 8.38 -14.88 16.05
N LEU A 262 7.61 -14.99 14.96
CA LEU A 262 6.19 -14.64 14.92
C LEU A 262 5.33 -15.54 15.82
N GLU A 263 5.84 -16.69 16.28
CA GLU A 263 5.15 -17.54 17.26
C GLU A 263 4.72 -16.76 18.52
N CYS A 264 5.55 -15.80 18.94
CA CYS A 264 5.27 -14.95 20.10
C CYS A 264 4.06 -14.01 19.88
N GLN A 265 3.64 -13.83 18.62
CA GLN A 265 2.59 -12.93 18.17
C GLN A 265 1.33 -13.67 17.68
N LYS A 266 1.23 -14.98 17.93
CA LYS A 266 0.14 -15.85 17.45
C LYS A 266 -1.28 -15.43 17.85
N ASN A 267 -1.42 -14.62 18.91
CA ASN A 267 -2.71 -14.13 19.39
C ASN A 267 -3.01 -12.70 18.95
N SER A 268 -2.09 -12.01 18.28
CA SER A 268 -2.28 -10.62 17.84
C SER A 268 -2.20 -10.46 16.33
N LEU A 269 -1.49 -11.36 15.63
CA LEU A 269 -1.29 -11.28 14.19
C LEU A 269 -2.61 -11.49 13.45
N GLN A 270 -2.96 -10.55 12.59
CA GLN A 270 -4.23 -10.46 11.84
C GLN A 270 -4.03 -10.55 10.34
N GLU A 271 -2.92 -10.01 9.83
CA GLU A 271 -2.60 -10.02 8.41
C GLU A 271 -1.13 -10.33 8.18
N VAL A 272 -0.88 -11.23 7.23
CA VAL A 272 0.46 -11.61 6.76
C VAL A 272 0.52 -11.49 5.25
N ILE A 273 1.55 -10.82 4.77
CA ILE A 273 1.87 -10.68 3.34
C ILE A 273 3.24 -11.29 3.09
N ILE A 274 3.32 -12.24 2.17
CA ILE A 274 4.56 -12.90 1.75
C ILE A 274 4.73 -12.61 0.25
N ILE A 275 5.85 -12.03 -0.13
CA ILE A 275 6.16 -11.59 -1.48
C ILE A 275 7.52 -12.17 -1.86
N ASN A 276 7.68 -12.68 -3.10
CA ASN A 276 9.00 -13.07 -3.63
C ASN A 276 9.76 -14.05 -2.72
N CYS A 277 9.10 -15.06 -2.17
CA CYS A 277 9.69 -15.97 -1.17
C CYS A 277 9.64 -17.44 -1.60
N GLY A 278 10.74 -18.14 -1.35
CA GLY A 278 10.78 -19.60 -1.38
C GLY A 278 10.12 -20.21 -0.14
N TYR A 279 9.71 -21.48 -0.25
CA TYR A 279 9.16 -22.20 0.90
C TYR A 279 10.25 -22.54 1.93
N ASN A 280 9.99 -22.21 3.19
CA ASN A 280 10.74 -22.66 4.35
C ASN A 280 9.78 -23.15 5.45
N LYS A 281 10.20 -24.16 6.22
CA LYS A 281 9.43 -24.71 7.34
C LYS A 281 9.12 -23.67 8.43
N GLU A 282 9.92 -22.62 8.58
CA GLU A 282 9.67 -21.55 9.54
C GLU A 282 8.27 -20.94 9.39
N PHE A 283 7.72 -20.89 8.17
CA PHE A 283 6.38 -20.36 7.94
C PHE A 283 5.27 -21.21 8.58
N GLU A 284 5.51 -22.48 8.93
CA GLU A 284 4.52 -23.34 9.57
C GLU A 284 4.01 -22.76 10.91
N VAL A 285 4.78 -21.87 11.55
CA VAL A 285 4.38 -21.12 12.74
C VAL A 285 3.09 -20.31 12.55
N LEU A 286 2.78 -19.92 11.30
CA LEU A 286 1.58 -19.15 10.98
C LEU A 286 0.31 -19.98 11.21
N ARG A 287 0.39 -21.32 11.14
CA ARG A 287 -0.75 -22.23 11.42
C ARG A 287 -1.27 -22.10 12.85
N ASP A 288 -0.41 -21.69 13.77
CA ASP A 288 -0.76 -21.48 15.18
C ASP A 288 -1.35 -20.08 15.45
N CYS A 289 -1.38 -19.20 14.45
CA CYS A 289 -1.93 -17.84 14.58
C CYS A 289 -3.45 -17.87 14.60
N THR A 290 -4.03 -17.70 15.79
CA THR A 290 -5.47 -17.91 16.03
C THR A 290 -6.36 -16.76 15.54
N ASN A 291 -5.79 -15.56 15.40
CA ASN A 291 -6.48 -14.34 14.96
C ASN A 291 -6.10 -13.93 13.53
N LEU A 292 -5.38 -14.78 12.79
CA LEU A 292 -4.98 -14.50 11.42
C LEU A 292 -6.22 -14.54 10.52
N GLU A 293 -6.61 -13.39 9.99
CA GLU A 293 -7.81 -13.23 9.15
C GLU A 293 -7.46 -13.09 7.67
N THR A 294 -6.27 -12.56 7.37
CA THR A 294 -5.82 -12.26 6.01
C THR A 294 -4.45 -12.86 5.73
N LEU A 295 -4.35 -13.65 4.66
CA LEU A 295 -3.08 -14.14 4.14
C LEU A 295 -2.97 -13.76 2.66
N ARG A 296 -1.85 -13.13 2.31
CA ARG A 296 -1.52 -12.78 0.92
C ARG A 296 -0.18 -13.40 0.56
N ILE A 297 -0.13 -14.11 -0.56
CA ILE A 297 1.04 -14.78 -1.11
C ILE A 297 1.21 -14.31 -2.56
N LEU A 298 2.29 -13.59 -2.84
CA LEU A 298 2.53 -12.93 -4.12
C LEU A 298 3.89 -13.37 -4.67
N ASP A 299 3.94 -13.80 -5.93
CA ASP A 299 5.15 -14.26 -6.62
C ASP A 299 5.99 -15.18 -5.73
N CYS A 300 5.40 -16.32 -5.35
CA CYS A 300 5.91 -17.16 -4.28
C CYS A 300 5.84 -18.63 -4.66
N SER A 301 6.63 -19.45 -3.96
CA SER A 301 6.56 -20.89 -4.15
C SER A 301 5.17 -21.44 -3.79
N SER A 302 4.59 -22.24 -4.69
CA SER A 302 3.32 -22.98 -4.50
C SER A 302 3.19 -23.68 -3.14
N LYS A 303 4.32 -24.15 -2.59
CA LYS A 303 4.39 -24.87 -1.31
C LYS A 303 3.98 -24.00 -0.11
N LEU A 304 4.08 -22.67 -0.19
CA LEU A 304 3.59 -21.75 0.85
C LEU A 304 2.07 -21.79 0.99
N LEU A 305 1.35 -22.25 -0.03
CA LEU A 305 -0.09 -22.47 0.06
C LEU A 305 -0.44 -23.57 1.09
N ASN A 306 0.49 -24.48 1.40
CA ASN A 306 0.31 -25.47 2.49
C ASN A 306 0.16 -24.84 3.89
N LEU A 307 0.37 -23.53 4.03
CA LEU A 307 0.17 -22.80 5.28
C LEU A 307 -1.31 -22.55 5.61
N LEU A 308 -2.22 -22.78 4.66
CA LEU A 308 -3.64 -22.42 4.74
C LEU A 308 -4.51 -23.33 5.63
N ASP A 309 -3.89 -24.07 6.55
CA ASP A 309 -4.58 -24.66 7.70
C ASP A 309 -5.06 -23.58 8.71
N CYS A 310 -4.75 -22.31 8.45
CA CYS A 310 -5.18 -21.15 9.23
C CYS A 310 -6.65 -20.81 8.98
N LYS A 311 -7.36 -20.33 10.01
CA LYS A 311 -8.76 -19.88 9.90
C LYS A 311 -8.86 -18.48 9.30
N ILE A 312 -8.61 -18.34 8.01
CA ILE A 312 -8.64 -17.04 7.31
C ILE A 312 -10.00 -16.73 6.68
N SER A 313 -10.30 -15.43 6.54
CA SER A 313 -11.46 -14.92 5.81
C SER A 313 -11.10 -14.24 4.48
N THR A 314 -9.83 -13.86 4.32
CA THR A 314 -9.29 -13.24 3.11
C THR A 314 -8.04 -13.99 2.66
N LEU A 315 -8.06 -14.43 1.40
CA LEU A 315 -6.93 -15.05 0.72
C LEU A 315 -6.62 -14.30 -0.58
N GLU A 316 -5.36 -13.98 -0.78
CA GLU A 316 -4.84 -13.46 -2.03
C GLU A 316 -3.64 -14.30 -2.48
N VAL A 317 -3.71 -14.82 -3.70
CA VAL A 317 -2.64 -15.59 -4.34
C VAL A 317 -2.41 -14.98 -5.71
N VAL A 318 -1.22 -14.43 -5.95
CA VAL A 318 -0.87 -13.69 -7.17
C VAL A 318 0.46 -14.18 -7.71
N ASP A 319 0.55 -14.39 -9.02
CA ASP A 319 1.75 -14.77 -9.77
C ASP A 319 2.48 -15.99 -9.16
N CYS A 320 1.74 -16.92 -8.55
CA CYS A 320 2.31 -18.13 -7.98
C CYS A 320 2.16 -19.29 -8.97
N THR A 321 3.20 -20.11 -9.10
CA THR A 321 3.05 -21.48 -9.62
C THR A 321 2.15 -22.27 -8.68
N ILE A 322 1.31 -23.17 -9.19
CA ILE A 322 0.32 -23.87 -8.38
C ILE A 322 0.33 -25.36 -8.71
N ASP A 323 0.38 -26.20 -7.67
CA ASP A 323 0.24 -27.64 -7.82
C ASP A 323 -1.24 -28.04 -7.72
N MET A 324 -1.73 -28.80 -8.71
CA MET A 324 -3.08 -29.37 -8.83
C MET A 324 -3.63 -29.93 -7.52
N GLN A 325 -2.79 -30.59 -6.71
CA GLN A 325 -3.26 -31.28 -5.50
C GLN A 325 -3.43 -30.35 -4.30
N THR A 326 -2.80 -29.18 -4.33
CA THR A 326 -2.64 -28.35 -3.13
C THR A 326 -3.88 -27.49 -2.88
N ILE A 327 -4.43 -26.84 -3.92
CA ILE A 327 -5.53 -25.88 -3.73
C ILE A 327 -6.85 -26.48 -3.25
N PRO A 328 -7.33 -27.62 -3.75
CA PRO A 328 -8.60 -28.16 -3.26
C PRO A 328 -8.55 -28.49 -1.77
N LEU A 329 -7.41 -29.02 -1.29
CA LEU A 329 -7.18 -29.28 0.13
C LEU A 329 -7.22 -28.00 0.97
N ILE A 330 -6.73 -26.91 0.41
CA ILE A 330 -6.73 -25.58 1.03
C ILE A 330 -8.15 -25.03 1.13
N LEU A 331 -8.88 -25.06 0.01
CA LEU A 331 -10.25 -24.56 -0.04
C LEU A 331 -11.16 -25.41 0.84
N GLU A 332 -10.95 -26.72 0.94
CA GLU A 332 -11.67 -27.59 1.86
C GLU A 332 -11.55 -27.12 3.33
N LYS A 333 -10.35 -26.72 3.75
CA LYS A 333 -10.10 -26.31 5.14
C LYS A 333 -10.60 -24.90 5.47
N SER A 334 -10.38 -23.96 4.55
CA SER A 334 -10.61 -22.52 4.80
C SER A 334 -11.83 -21.95 4.09
N GLY A 335 -12.34 -22.61 3.04
CA GLY A 335 -13.34 -22.08 2.12
C GLY A 335 -14.65 -21.68 2.77
N LEU A 336 -15.09 -22.38 3.83
CA LEU A 336 -16.30 -22.01 4.57
C LEU A 336 -16.19 -20.65 5.26
N LEU A 337 -14.98 -20.23 5.64
CA LEU A 337 -14.69 -18.96 6.31
C LEU A 337 -14.34 -17.85 5.32
N LEU A 338 -13.87 -18.21 4.12
CA LEU A 338 -13.49 -17.24 3.09
C LEU A 338 -14.69 -16.38 2.67
N GLN A 339 -14.48 -15.07 2.77
CA GLN A 339 -15.37 -14.03 2.27
C GLN A 339 -14.72 -13.25 1.13
N ARG A 340 -13.39 -13.27 1.04
CA ARG A 340 -12.62 -12.58 0.00
C ARG A 340 -11.58 -13.52 -0.57
N LEU A 341 -11.61 -13.67 -1.89
CA LEU A 341 -10.63 -14.43 -2.64
C LEU A 341 -10.14 -13.59 -3.80
N SER A 342 -8.82 -13.40 -3.86
CA SER A 342 -8.10 -12.92 -5.04
C SER A 342 -7.20 -14.04 -5.52
N PHE A 343 -7.39 -14.49 -6.75
CA PHE A 343 -6.70 -15.65 -7.30
C PHE A 343 -6.23 -15.34 -8.72
N GLU A 344 -4.94 -15.08 -8.84
CA GLU A 344 -4.26 -14.61 -10.03
C GLU A 344 -3.04 -15.50 -10.27
N PRO A 345 -3.22 -16.77 -10.66
CA PRO A 345 -2.11 -17.70 -10.84
C PRO A 345 -1.18 -17.25 -11.96
N GLU A 346 0.08 -17.68 -11.91
CA GLU A 346 0.95 -17.63 -13.09
C GLU A 346 0.29 -18.46 -14.21
N ASN A 347 0.28 -17.95 -15.45
CA ASN A 347 -0.43 -18.58 -16.57
C ASN A 347 -0.09 -20.08 -16.70
N SER A 348 -1.08 -20.95 -16.49
CA SER A 348 -0.99 -22.38 -16.79
C SER A 348 -1.64 -22.65 -18.14
N ASP A 349 -0.91 -23.26 -19.07
CA ASP A 349 -1.49 -23.73 -20.34
C ASP A 349 -2.40 -24.97 -20.16
N ASP A 350 -2.54 -25.51 -18.93
CA ASP A 350 -3.31 -26.72 -18.63
C ASP A 350 -4.76 -26.42 -18.17
N ILE A 351 -5.69 -26.59 -19.08
CA ILE A 351 -7.15 -26.44 -18.84
C ILE A 351 -7.67 -27.38 -17.73
N HIS A 352 -7.05 -28.54 -17.51
CA HIS A 352 -7.50 -29.48 -16.48
C HIS A 352 -7.22 -28.97 -15.06
N GLU A 353 -6.14 -28.21 -14.86
CA GLU A 353 -5.82 -27.53 -13.60
C GLU A 353 -6.92 -26.54 -13.23
N GLU A 354 -7.31 -25.70 -14.19
CA GLU A 354 -8.34 -24.69 -13.99
C GLU A 354 -9.70 -25.32 -13.66
N LEU A 355 -10.10 -26.37 -14.39
CA LEU A 355 -11.36 -27.08 -14.15
C LEU A 355 -11.43 -27.64 -12.72
N PHE A 356 -10.35 -28.29 -12.28
CA PHE A 356 -10.31 -28.90 -10.96
C PHE A 356 -10.35 -27.85 -9.84
N PHE A 357 -9.63 -26.74 -10.02
CA PHE A 357 -9.72 -25.58 -9.13
C PHE A 357 -11.15 -25.06 -9.01
N LEU A 358 -11.82 -24.85 -10.15
CA LEU A 358 -13.18 -24.33 -10.21
C LEU A 358 -14.19 -25.26 -9.51
N GLU A 359 -14.05 -26.59 -9.67
CA GLU A 359 -14.88 -27.58 -8.96
C GLU A 359 -14.70 -27.52 -7.44
N ALA A 360 -13.45 -27.40 -6.97
CA ALA A 360 -13.16 -27.24 -5.55
C ALA A 360 -13.71 -25.92 -5.01
N PHE A 361 -13.50 -24.82 -5.73
CA PHE A 361 -14.01 -23.50 -5.38
C PHE A 361 -15.54 -23.49 -5.24
N LYS A 362 -16.25 -24.08 -6.21
CA LYS A 362 -17.72 -24.26 -6.17
C LYS A 362 -18.17 -24.99 -4.91
N SER A 363 -17.43 -26.02 -4.51
CA SER A 363 -17.82 -26.93 -3.42
C SER A 363 -17.53 -26.35 -2.05
N PHE A 364 -16.43 -25.62 -1.89
CA PHE A 364 -15.91 -25.25 -0.58
C PHE A 364 -16.08 -23.78 -0.21
N CYS A 365 -16.35 -22.88 -1.16
CA CYS A 365 -16.36 -21.42 -0.93
C CYS A 365 -17.76 -20.75 -1.08
N PRO A 366 -18.79 -21.14 -0.30
CA PRO A 366 -20.15 -20.64 -0.49
C PRO A 366 -20.36 -19.19 0.02
N ASN A 367 -19.42 -18.64 0.79
CA ASN A 367 -19.59 -17.38 1.52
C ASN A 367 -18.89 -16.17 0.88
N ILE A 368 -18.39 -16.33 -0.34
CA ILE A 368 -17.62 -15.29 -1.03
C ILE A 368 -18.48 -14.04 -1.28
N THR A 369 -17.94 -12.89 -0.88
CA THR A 369 -18.50 -11.55 -1.09
C THR A 369 -17.62 -10.71 -2.03
N TYR A 370 -16.32 -11.01 -2.09
CA TYR A 370 -15.36 -10.41 -3.00
C TYR A 370 -14.62 -11.51 -3.75
N LEU A 371 -14.68 -11.45 -5.08
CA LEU A 371 -13.97 -12.37 -5.96
C LEU A 371 -13.17 -11.57 -6.99
N ASN A 372 -11.87 -11.83 -7.04
CA ASN A 372 -10.99 -11.43 -8.12
C ASN A 372 -10.35 -12.70 -8.68
N ILE A 373 -10.58 -12.98 -9.95
CA ILE A 373 -9.98 -14.12 -10.65
C ILE A 373 -9.33 -13.60 -11.93
N SER A 374 -8.06 -13.92 -12.13
CA SER A 374 -7.39 -13.69 -13.40
C SER A 374 -6.79 -14.97 -13.98
N ASN A 375 -6.39 -14.93 -15.26
CA ASN A 375 -5.68 -16.00 -15.96
C ASN A 375 -6.41 -17.35 -15.98
N VAL A 376 -7.74 -17.34 -16.18
CA VAL A 376 -8.57 -18.56 -16.35
C VAL A 376 -9.14 -18.61 -17.77
N GLY A 377 -8.90 -19.71 -18.48
CA GLY A 377 -9.42 -20.02 -19.82
C GLY A 377 -10.75 -20.81 -19.85
N VAL A 378 -11.23 -21.33 -18.72
CA VAL A 378 -12.46 -22.14 -18.63
C VAL A 378 -13.71 -21.30 -18.30
N PHE A 379 -14.26 -20.62 -19.31
CA PHE A 379 -15.34 -19.63 -19.18
C PHE A 379 -16.67 -20.18 -18.68
N THR A 380 -17.17 -21.26 -19.27
CA THR A 380 -18.56 -21.69 -19.03
C THR A 380 -18.78 -22.14 -17.58
N GLN A 381 -17.82 -22.87 -17.01
CA GLN A 381 -17.84 -23.34 -15.64
C GLN A 381 -17.64 -22.17 -14.67
N LEU A 382 -16.70 -21.26 -14.97
CA LEU A 382 -16.47 -20.07 -14.15
C LEU A 382 -17.75 -19.22 -14.03
N PHE A 383 -18.44 -18.98 -15.14
CA PHE A 383 -19.70 -18.23 -15.15
C PHE A 383 -20.79 -18.91 -14.32
N GLU A 384 -20.96 -20.23 -14.47
CA GLU A 384 -21.92 -20.99 -13.67
C GLU A 384 -21.61 -20.87 -12.17
N ILE A 385 -20.34 -20.93 -11.78
CA ILE A 385 -19.94 -20.81 -10.38
C ILE A 385 -20.25 -19.41 -9.86
N ILE A 386 -19.87 -18.37 -10.60
CA ILE A 386 -20.16 -16.98 -10.23
C ILE A 386 -21.65 -16.76 -10.03
N GLY A 387 -22.49 -17.29 -10.92
CA GLY A 387 -23.95 -17.19 -10.79
C GLY A 387 -24.52 -17.86 -9.55
N ASN A 388 -23.82 -18.86 -8.99
CA ASN A 388 -24.20 -19.54 -7.76
C ASN A 388 -23.70 -18.86 -6.48
N LEU A 389 -22.84 -17.83 -6.57
CA LEU A 389 -22.33 -17.09 -5.40
C LEU A 389 -23.35 -16.05 -4.92
N LEU A 390 -24.36 -16.50 -4.18
CA LEU A 390 -25.50 -15.68 -3.75
C LEU A 390 -25.17 -14.50 -2.83
N LYS A 391 -23.93 -14.44 -2.29
CA LYS A 391 -23.45 -13.35 -1.42
C LYS A 391 -22.47 -12.41 -2.13
N LEU A 392 -22.16 -12.66 -3.39
CA LEU A 392 -21.14 -11.92 -4.13
C LEU A 392 -21.56 -10.45 -4.30
N GLN A 393 -20.68 -9.54 -3.89
CA GLN A 393 -20.88 -8.09 -3.96
C GLN A 393 -19.86 -7.42 -4.86
N PHE A 394 -18.66 -7.98 -4.96
CA PHE A 394 -17.56 -7.47 -5.78
C PHE A 394 -17.02 -8.59 -6.66
N LEU A 395 -16.99 -8.33 -7.97
CA LEU A 395 -16.44 -9.23 -8.97
C LEU A 395 -15.44 -8.48 -9.84
N SER A 396 -14.23 -9.01 -9.93
CA SER A 396 -13.21 -8.62 -10.90
C SER A 396 -12.79 -9.87 -11.66
N LEU A 397 -12.79 -9.78 -12.98
CA LEU A 397 -12.38 -10.88 -13.85
C LEU A 397 -11.33 -10.40 -14.83
N TRP A 398 -10.34 -11.25 -15.10
CA TRP A 398 -9.44 -11.12 -16.24
C TRP A 398 -9.17 -12.50 -16.84
N CYS A 399 -9.73 -12.77 -18.02
CA CYS A 399 -9.71 -14.10 -18.62
C CYS A 399 -9.19 -14.02 -20.07
N PHE A 400 -8.65 -15.13 -20.60
CA PHE A 400 -8.18 -15.24 -21.98
C PHE A 400 -9.06 -16.23 -22.77
N ILE A 401 -9.65 -15.78 -23.88
CA ILE A 401 -10.45 -16.65 -24.75
C ILE A 401 -9.62 -17.05 -25.94
N ASP A 402 -9.36 -18.36 -26.06
CA ASP A 402 -8.82 -18.95 -27.28
C ASP A 402 -9.93 -19.73 -28.02
N ASP A 403 -9.99 -19.52 -29.33
CA ASP A 403 -10.70 -20.36 -30.32
C ASP A 403 -12.23 -20.57 -30.14
N ILE A 404 -12.94 -19.69 -29.43
CA ILE A 404 -14.43 -19.72 -29.38
C ILE A 404 -15.01 -18.92 -30.56
N PRO A 405 -15.92 -19.51 -31.38
CA PRO A 405 -16.62 -18.77 -32.43
C PRO A 405 -17.44 -17.60 -31.86
N GLU A 406 -17.42 -16.45 -32.53
CA GLU A 406 -18.07 -15.20 -32.08
C GLU A 406 -19.55 -15.39 -31.67
N GLN A 407 -20.30 -16.20 -32.42
CA GLN A 407 -21.71 -16.48 -32.12
C GLN A 407 -21.90 -17.26 -30.82
N GLU A 408 -21.03 -18.24 -30.56
CA GLU A 408 -21.03 -19.02 -29.33
C GLU A 408 -20.67 -18.13 -28.14
N LEU A 409 -19.66 -17.28 -28.30
CA LEU A 409 -19.24 -16.32 -27.29
C LEU A 409 -20.35 -15.32 -26.95
N ASN A 410 -21.07 -14.81 -27.95
CA ASN A 410 -22.23 -13.94 -27.73
C ASN A 410 -23.30 -14.60 -26.83
N ILE A 411 -23.58 -15.89 -27.06
CA ILE A 411 -24.54 -16.65 -26.24
C ILE A 411 -24.01 -16.81 -24.81
N GLN A 412 -22.72 -17.09 -24.64
CA GLN A 412 -22.10 -17.22 -23.33
C GLN A 412 -22.10 -15.90 -22.54
N VAL A 413 -21.77 -14.78 -23.19
CA VAL A 413 -21.84 -13.43 -22.59
C VAL A 413 -23.25 -13.10 -22.14
N MET A 414 -24.25 -13.41 -22.98
CA MET A 414 -25.66 -13.20 -22.64
C MET A 414 -26.06 -14.02 -21.41
N LYS A 415 -25.75 -15.32 -21.39
CA LYS A 415 -26.01 -16.20 -20.24
C LYS A 415 -25.31 -15.69 -18.98
N PHE A 416 -24.04 -15.29 -19.09
CA PHE A 416 -23.28 -14.73 -17.99
C PHE A 416 -23.97 -13.51 -17.38
N ALA A 417 -24.39 -12.56 -18.22
CA ALA A 417 -25.09 -11.35 -17.79
C ALA A 417 -26.40 -11.66 -17.02
N GLU A 418 -27.10 -12.72 -17.42
CA GLU A 418 -28.39 -13.13 -16.84
C GLU A 418 -28.23 -13.86 -15.50
N ILE A 419 -27.13 -14.60 -15.30
CA ILE A 419 -26.88 -15.38 -14.08
C ILE A 419 -26.13 -14.60 -13.01
N LEU A 420 -25.60 -13.40 -13.30
CA LEU A 420 -24.88 -12.59 -12.31
C LEU A 420 -25.71 -12.39 -11.02
N PRO A 421 -25.14 -12.59 -9.82
CA PRO A 421 -25.88 -12.48 -8.57
C PRO A 421 -26.50 -11.10 -8.37
N LEU A 422 -27.77 -11.04 -7.94
CA LEU A 422 -28.47 -9.77 -7.68
C LEU A 422 -27.85 -8.96 -6.52
N THR A 423 -27.02 -9.58 -5.69
CA THR A 423 -26.26 -8.93 -4.61
C THR A 423 -25.06 -8.13 -5.12
N LEU A 424 -24.67 -8.32 -6.38
CA LEU A 424 -23.46 -7.74 -6.95
C LEU A 424 -23.60 -6.22 -7.09
N GLN A 425 -22.61 -5.50 -6.56
CA GLN A 425 -22.58 -4.02 -6.51
C GLN A 425 -21.41 -3.44 -7.33
N TYR A 426 -20.36 -4.23 -7.55
CA TYR A 426 -19.18 -3.82 -8.28
C TYR A 426 -18.81 -4.91 -9.30
N LEU A 427 -18.64 -4.51 -10.55
CA LEU A 427 -18.19 -5.38 -11.64
C LEU A 427 -17.00 -4.74 -12.36
N ASP A 428 -15.86 -5.41 -12.37
CA ASP A 428 -14.67 -5.03 -13.13
C ASP A 428 -14.39 -6.06 -14.22
N LEU A 429 -14.52 -5.60 -15.46
CA LEU A 429 -14.16 -6.35 -16.66
C LEU A 429 -13.10 -5.61 -17.48
N GLY A 430 -12.44 -4.62 -16.87
CA GLY A 430 -11.65 -3.60 -17.54
C GLY A 430 -10.38 -4.09 -18.22
N TYR A 431 -9.91 -5.31 -17.99
CA TYR A 431 -8.73 -5.87 -18.63
C TYR A 431 -9.03 -6.99 -19.64
N ASN A 432 -10.31 -7.27 -19.91
CA ASN A 432 -10.71 -8.35 -20.80
C ASN A 432 -10.82 -7.87 -22.25
N ALA A 433 -9.85 -8.22 -23.09
CA ALA A 433 -9.95 -7.97 -24.53
C ALA A 433 -11.13 -8.74 -25.16
N TRP A 434 -11.49 -9.90 -24.62
CA TRP A 434 -12.55 -10.74 -25.18
C TRP A 434 -13.96 -10.18 -24.97
N ILE A 435 -14.23 -9.45 -23.88
CA ILE A 435 -15.58 -8.89 -23.63
C ILE A 435 -15.78 -7.57 -24.39
N GLU A 436 -14.70 -6.89 -24.77
CA GLU A 436 -14.74 -5.56 -25.37
C GLU A 436 -15.65 -5.50 -26.62
N PRO A 437 -15.58 -6.44 -27.60
CA PRO A 437 -16.49 -6.43 -28.75
C PRO A 437 -17.96 -6.72 -28.37
N HIS A 438 -18.19 -7.40 -27.25
CA HIS A 438 -19.48 -7.95 -26.83
C HIS A 438 -20.10 -7.21 -25.65
N ILE A 439 -19.53 -6.08 -25.24
CA ILE A 439 -19.94 -5.35 -24.04
C ILE A 439 -21.39 -4.88 -24.13
N ASP A 440 -21.90 -4.59 -25.33
CA ASP A 440 -23.30 -4.23 -25.51
C ASP A 440 -24.26 -5.37 -25.14
N ILE A 441 -23.90 -6.62 -25.41
CA ILE A 441 -24.71 -7.80 -25.08
C ILE A 441 -24.77 -7.94 -23.56
N LEU A 442 -23.61 -7.89 -22.89
CA LEU A 442 -23.53 -7.92 -21.44
C LEU A 442 -24.41 -6.83 -20.82
N LEU A 443 -24.23 -5.58 -21.26
CA LEU A 443 -24.98 -4.43 -20.76
C LEU A 443 -26.48 -4.59 -21.03
N ASN A 444 -26.87 -5.13 -22.19
CA ASN A 444 -28.27 -5.30 -22.58
C ASN A 444 -29.02 -6.35 -21.77
N HIS A 445 -28.34 -7.38 -21.28
CA HIS A 445 -28.94 -8.49 -20.53
C HIS A 445 -28.69 -8.43 -19.02
N CYS A 446 -27.71 -7.62 -18.57
CA CYS A 446 -27.42 -7.45 -17.16
C CYS A 446 -28.52 -6.63 -16.46
N ASN A 447 -29.18 -7.26 -15.46
CA ASN A 447 -30.22 -6.63 -14.64
C ASN A 447 -29.78 -6.39 -13.18
N VAL A 448 -28.50 -6.61 -12.89
CA VAL A 448 -27.92 -6.48 -11.55
C VAL A 448 -27.88 -5.01 -11.10
N PRO A 449 -28.23 -4.70 -9.83
CA PRO A 449 -28.22 -3.34 -9.27
C PRO A 449 -26.80 -2.80 -8.95
N LEU A 450 -25.88 -2.82 -9.94
CA LEU A 450 -24.52 -2.31 -9.80
C LEU A 450 -24.47 -0.86 -9.32
N LYS A 451 -23.54 -0.57 -8.41
CA LYS A 451 -23.12 0.78 -8.00
C LYS A 451 -21.92 1.28 -8.80
N LYS A 452 -21.06 0.35 -9.22
CA LYS A 452 -19.81 0.63 -9.93
C LYS A 452 -19.59 -0.40 -11.04
N LEU A 453 -19.19 0.09 -12.21
CA LEU A 453 -18.83 -0.74 -13.36
C LEU A 453 -17.50 -0.26 -13.93
N LEU A 454 -16.53 -1.16 -14.10
CA LEU A 454 -15.31 -0.89 -14.86
C LEU A 454 -15.31 -1.65 -16.18
N ILE A 455 -15.01 -0.91 -17.26
CA ILE A 455 -14.90 -1.43 -18.62
C ILE A 455 -13.58 -0.96 -19.24
N TYR A 456 -13.10 -1.71 -20.24
CA TYR A 456 -11.81 -1.42 -20.85
C TYR A 456 -11.87 -0.14 -21.70
N ARG A 457 -12.71 -0.17 -22.74
CA ARG A 457 -12.90 0.89 -23.73
C ARG A 457 -14.33 0.90 -24.25
N LEU A 458 -14.67 1.99 -24.94
CA LEU A 458 -15.92 2.16 -25.68
C LEU A 458 -15.55 2.56 -27.11
N ASN A 459 -15.64 1.60 -28.03
CA ASN A 459 -15.05 1.76 -29.36
C ASN A 459 -16.04 2.22 -30.42
N ASP A 460 -17.35 2.12 -30.17
CA ASP A 460 -18.37 2.46 -31.15
C ASP A 460 -19.68 3.03 -30.54
N GLU A 461 -20.54 3.52 -31.44
CA GLU A 461 -21.86 4.08 -31.10
C GLU A 461 -22.82 3.01 -30.55
N LYS A 462 -22.58 1.72 -30.85
CA LYS A 462 -23.41 0.59 -30.40
C LYS A 462 -23.19 0.36 -28.90
N HIS A 463 -21.93 0.25 -28.46
CA HIS A 463 -21.51 0.11 -27.07
C HIS A 463 -21.95 1.31 -26.24
N THR A 464 -21.76 2.52 -26.79
CA THR A 464 -22.23 3.78 -26.21
C THR A 464 -23.73 3.75 -25.91
N ARG A 465 -24.56 3.41 -26.91
CA ARG A 465 -26.01 3.34 -26.74
C ARG A 465 -26.44 2.27 -25.74
N ALA A 466 -25.75 1.13 -25.71
CA ALA A 466 -26.01 0.07 -24.75
C ALA A 466 -25.69 0.52 -23.31
N LEU A 467 -24.59 1.26 -23.11
CA LEU A 467 -24.22 1.81 -21.82
C LEU A 467 -25.21 2.87 -21.34
N ILE A 468 -25.65 3.79 -22.20
CA ILE A 468 -26.67 4.79 -21.84
C ILE A 468 -27.96 4.09 -21.40
N LYS A 469 -28.44 3.11 -22.18
CA LYS A 469 -29.61 2.30 -21.81
C LYS A 469 -29.40 1.58 -20.48
N PHE A 470 -28.19 1.06 -20.24
CA PHE A 470 -27.82 0.43 -18.98
C PHE A 470 -27.87 1.40 -17.80
N CYS A 471 -27.31 2.60 -17.94
CA CYS A 471 -27.36 3.63 -16.91
C CYS A 471 -28.79 4.06 -16.58
N ILE A 472 -29.66 4.16 -17.60
CA ILE A 472 -31.08 4.53 -17.40
C ILE A 472 -31.85 3.44 -16.65
N ARG A 473 -31.66 2.16 -16.99
CA ARG A 473 -32.33 1.05 -16.27
C ARG A 473 -31.74 0.83 -14.88
N ASN A 474 -30.43 1.00 -14.73
CA ASN A 474 -29.70 0.72 -13.49
C ASN A 474 -29.58 1.98 -12.61
N LYS A 475 -30.67 2.29 -11.91
CA LYS A 475 -30.78 3.49 -11.07
C LYS A 475 -29.78 3.57 -9.90
N ASN A 476 -29.15 2.45 -9.56
CA ASN A 476 -28.18 2.36 -8.47
C ASN A 476 -26.74 2.64 -8.91
N LEU A 477 -26.49 2.76 -10.22
CA LEU A 477 -25.16 2.99 -10.76
C LEU A 477 -24.70 4.41 -10.42
N ASN A 478 -23.57 4.52 -9.73
CA ASN A 478 -22.95 5.79 -9.34
C ASN A 478 -21.75 6.12 -10.23
N TYR A 479 -20.97 5.10 -10.63
CA TYR A 479 -19.72 5.31 -11.34
C TYR A 479 -19.53 4.30 -12.48
N VAL A 480 -19.09 4.82 -13.61
CA VAL A 480 -18.54 4.01 -14.70
C VAL A 480 -17.09 4.40 -14.89
N GLY A 481 -16.19 3.45 -14.71
CA GLY A 481 -14.77 3.61 -14.95
C GLY A 481 -14.36 3.09 -16.31
N VAL A 482 -13.65 3.92 -17.07
CA VAL A 482 -13.06 3.49 -18.34
C VAL A 482 -11.55 3.41 -18.17
N TYR A 483 -10.96 2.29 -18.56
CA TYR A 483 -9.54 2.03 -18.40
C TYR A 483 -8.70 2.99 -19.25
N LYS A 484 -9.06 3.14 -20.53
CA LYS A 484 -8.36 4.04 -21.45
C LYS A 484 -9.05 5.40 -21.53
N SER A 485 -8.63 6.30 -20.64
CA SER A 485 -9.21 7.65 -20.53
C SER A 485 -9.01 8.56 -21.75
N SER A 486 -8.10 8.24 -22.68
CA SER A 486 -7.91 8.98 -23.93
C SER A 486 -9.11 8.89 -24.87
N ASP A 487 -10.00 7.93 -24.63
CA ASP A 487 -11.14 7.62 -25.52
C ASP A 487 -12.45 8.24 -24.98
N LEU A 488 -12.39 8.95 -23.85
CA LEU A 488 -13.52 9.72 -23.32
C LEU A 488 -13.64 11.04 -24.10
N ASP A 489 -14.36 11.03 -25.22
CA ASP A 489 -14.82 12.28 -25.86
C ASP A 489 -15.64 13.10 -24.83
N GLU A 490 -15.30 14.39 -24.66
CA GLU A 490 -16.05 15.29 -23.79
C GLU A 490 -17.54 15.34 -24.16
N ASN A 491 -17.87 15.22 -25.45
CA ASN A 491 -19.25 15.19 -25.91
C ASN A 491 -19.97 13.93 -25.44
N PHE A 492 -19.29 12.78 -25.50
CA PHE A 492 -19.82 11.51 -24.99
C PHE A 492 -20.03 11.55 -23.47
N LYS A 493 -19.04 12.07 -22.73
CA LYS A 493 -19.17 12.25 -21.29
C LYS A 493 -20.40 13.10 -20.96
N LYS A 494 -20.57 14.23 -21.67
CA LYS A 494 -21.76 15.10 -21.54
C LYS A 494 -23.05 14.37 -21.91
N GLU A 495 -23.03 13.51 -22.92
CA GLU A 495 -24.21 12.76 -23.35
C GLU A 495 -24.66 11.72 -22.32
N VAL A 496 -23.73 10.93 -21.77
CA VAL A 496 -24.06 9.98 -20.69
C VAL A 496 -24.49 10.71 -19.43
N GLU A 497 -23.78 11.75 -19.02
CA GLU A 497 -24.12 12.56 -17.83
C GLU A 497 -25.46 13.30 -18.01
N ALA A 498 -25.83 13.68 -19.23
CA ALA A 498 -27.13 14.30 -19.54
C ALA A 498 -28.30 13.30 -19.44
N HIS A 499 -28.09 12.04 -19.84
CA HIS A 499 -29.13 11.01 -19.82
C HIS A 499 -29.18 10.21 -18.50
N ALA A 500 -28.11 10.23 -17.72
CA ALA A 500 -27.98 9.53 -16.45
C ALA A 500 -27.43 10.49 -15.38
N THR A 501 -28.30 11.35 -14.85
CA THR A 501 -27.95 12.43 -13.90
C THR A 501 -27.24 11.97 -12.61
N ASN A 502 -27.22 10.67 -12.32
CA ASN A 502 -26.62 10.10 -11.12
C ASN A 502 -25.34 9.28 -11.39
N VAL A 503 -24.89 9.19 -12.65
CA VAL A 503 -23.72 8.38 -13.05
C VAL A 503 -22.55 9.29 -13.40
N ALA A 504 -21.42 9.12 -12.71
CA ALA A 504 -20.17 9.81 -13.04
C ALA A 504 -19.26 8.91 -13.89
N LEU A 505 -18.87 9.42 -15.06
CA LEU A 505 -17.83 8.82 -15.90
C LEU A 505 -16.45 9.32 -15.46
N VAL A 506 -15.63 8.40 -14.98
CA VAL A 506 -14.31 8.72 -14.40
C VAL A 506 -13.24 7.78 -14.95
N PRO A 507 -11.96 8.19 -14.97
CA PRO A 507 -10.87 7.25 -15.17
C PRO A 507 -10.88 6.17 -14.09
N ARG A 508 -10.56 4.91 -14.44
CA ARG A 508 -10.46 3.79 -13.49
C ARG A 508 -9.71 4.16 -12.21
N ALA A 509 -8.59 4.88 -12.32
CA ALA A 509 -7.75 5.30 -11.20
C ALA A 509 -8.48 6.15 -10.13
N ARG A 510 -9.67 6.69 -10.43
CA ARG A 510 -10.49 7.45 -9.47
C ARG A 510 -11.56 6.62 -8.79
N ILE A 511 -11.80 5.38 -9.23
CA ILE A 511 -12.73 4.46 -8.58
C ILE A 511 -11.96 3.70 -7.52
N VAL A 512 -11.96 4.27 -6.31
CA VAL A 512 -11.46 3.58 -5.13
C VAL A 512 -12.50 2.54 -4.73
N VAL A 513 -12.11 1.27 -4.74
CA VAL A 513 -12.85 0.23 -4.02
C VAL A 513 -12.24 0.23 -2.62
N ASN A 514 -13.01 0.69 -1.63
CA ASN A 514 -12.66 0.41 -0.24
C ASN A 514 -12.91 -1.09 -0.07
N CYS A 515 -11.88 -1.88 -0.41
CA CYS A 515 -11.81 -3.28 -0.05
C CYS A 515 -11.60 -3.31 1.44
#